data_AF-A0AAN7HNE0-F1
#
_entry.id   AF-A0AAN7HNE0-F1
#
_cell.length_a   1.000
_cell.length_b   1.000
_cell.length_c   1.000
_cell.angle_alpha   90.00
_cell.angle_beta   90.00
_cell.angle_gamma   90.00
#
_symmetry.space_group_name_H-M   'P 1'
#
loop_
_entity.id
_entity.type
_entity.pdbx_description
1 polymer ?
#
loop_
_entity_poly.entity_id
_entity_poly.type
_entity_poly.pdbx_seq_one_letter_code
_entity_poly.pdbx_strand_id
1 'polypeptide(L)'
;MSTNTEQPPAPAYEIEADGLAGDIIKSIMTPGYTASGVIRIMFYAFYALFATLLFMIFITRGNPHVIALFLLALCLFVTIKWFIAELDHVKKQEAAAKAKRDKKTG
;
A
#
# COMPACT_ATOMS: atom_id res chain seq x y z
N MET A 1 -45.79 38.47 1.11
CA MET A 1 -45.06 37.50 1.94
C MET A 1 -44.95 36.23 1.12
N SER A 2 -43.87 36.08 0.34
CA SER A 2 -43.68 34.95 -0.57
C SER A 2 -43.40 33.70 0.26
N THR A 3 -44.32 32.74 0.21
CA THR A 3 -44.14 31.42 0.80
C THR A 3 -43.10 30.69 -0.03
N ASN A 4 -41.90 30.57 0.53
CA ASN A 4 -40.77 29.92 -0.11
C ASN A 4 -41.10 28.46 -0.42
N THR A 5 -40.80 28.09 -1.66
CA THR A 5 -40.88 26.75 -2.21
C THR A 5 -39.69 25.95 -1.66
N GLU A 6 -39.87 25.14 -0.61
CA GLU A 6 -38.85 24.17 -0.18
C GLU A 6 -39.27 22.75 -0.58
N GLN A 7 -38.90 22.42 -1.81
CA GLN A 7 -38.33 21.16 -2.29
C GLN A 7 -38.49 19.92 -1.36
N PRO A 8 -39.18 18.85 -1.79
CA PRO A 8 -39.18 17.55 -1.12
C PRO A 8 -37.80 16.85 -1.21
N PRO A 9 -37.46 15.98 -0.23
CA PRO A 9 -36.13 15.42 -0.04
C PRO A 9 -35.69 14.53 -1.21
N ALA A 10 -34.65 14.96 -1.93
CA ALA A 10 -33.87 14.08 -2.79
C ALA A 10 -33.29 12.94 -1.93
N PRO A 11 -33.27 11.69 -2.43
CA PRO A 11 -32.74 10.59 -1.65
C PRO A 11 -31.30 10.91 -1.26
N ALA A 12 -31.04 10.93 0.03
CA ALA A 12 -29.71 11.00 0.59
C ALA A 12 -28.93 9.75 0.16
N TYR A 13 -28.23 9.81 -0.96
CA TYR A 13 -27.04 9.00 -1.17
C TYR A 13 -25.92 9.69 -0.39
N GLU A 14 -26.00 9.59 0.94
CA GLU A 14 -24.89 9.82 1.85
C GLU A 14 -23.87 8.71 1.59
N ILE A 15 -23.05 8.90 0.56
CA ILE A 15 -21.84 8.12 0.42
C ILE A 15 -20.88 8.63 1.49
N GLU A 16 -20.86 7.92 2.61
CA GLU A 16 -19.88 7.94 3.71
C GLU A 16 -18.45 7.57 3.21
N ALA A 17 -18.03 8.08 2.05
CA ALA A 17 -16.70 7.82 1.48
C ALA A 17 -15.62 8.76 2.05
N ASP A 18 -16.00 9.87 2.68
CA ASP A 18 -15.04 10.82 3.25
C ASP A 18 -14.38 10.26 4.54
N GLY A 19 -15.08 9.38 5.26
CA GLY A 19 -14.62 8.78 6.51
C GLY A 19 -13.57 7.71 6.32
N LEU A 20 -13.87 6.64 5.58
CA LEU A 20 -12.95 5.48 5.48
C LEU A 20 -11.72 5.80 4.62
N ALA A 21 -11.91 6.42 3.45
CA ALA A 21 -10.79 6.77 2.57
C ALA A 21 -9.92 7.88 3.18
N GLY A 22 -10.56 8.88 3.80
CA GLY A 22 -9.87 9.96 4.51
C GLY A 22 -9.03 9.45 5.67
N ASP A 23 -9.56 8.53 6.47
CA ASP A 23 -8.85 7.95 7.61
C ASP A 23 -7.70 7.03 7.18
N ILE A 24 -7.87 6.30 6.06
CA ILE A 24 -6.78 5.54 5.41
C ILE A 24 -5.68 6.48 4.90
N ILE A 25 -6.03 7.57 4.23
CA ILE A 25 -5.07 8.57 3.73
C ILE A 25 -4.35 9.25 4.90
N LYS A 26 -5.05 9.58 5.98
CA LYS A 26 -4.47 10.19 7.18
C LYS A 26 -3.57 9.21 7.94
N SER A 27 -3.91 7.92 7.94
CA SER A 27 -3.11 6.83 8.53
C SER A 27 -1.89 6.46 7.68
N ILE A 28 -1.95 6.66 6.36
CA ILE A 28 -0.78 6.63 5.46
C ILE A 28 0.11 7.87 5.68
N MET A 29 -0.50 9.03 5.90
CA MET A 29 0.18 10.30 6.20
C MET A 29 0.65 10.45 7.65
N THR A 30 0.36 9.49 8.53
CA THR A 30 0.91 9.43 9.89
C THR A 30 2.06 8.40 9.91
N PRO A 31 3.32 8.87 9.77
CA PRO A 31 4.44 8.02 9.44
C PRO A 31 4.93 7.27 10.69
N GLY A 32 4.57 6.00 10.83
CA GLY A 32 5.21 5.16 11.84
C GLY A 32 4.55 3.82 12.10
N TYR A 33 3.23 3.80 12.30
CA TYR A 33 2.54 2.60 12.80
C TYR A 33 2.04 1.67 11.68
N THR A 34 1.72 2.23 10.51
CA THR A 34 1.10 1.52 9.38
C THR A 34 2.10 0.72 8.52
N ALA A 35 3.41 0.82 8.76
CA ALA A 35 4.42 0.17 7.92
C ALA A 35 4.25 -1.37 7.92
N SER A 36 4.20 -2.02 9.07
CA SER A 36 4.16 -3.49 9.12
C SER A 36 2.89 -4.09 8.50
N GLY A 37 1.74 -3.40 8.61
CA GLY A 37 0.48 -3.84 8.00
C GLY A 37 0.51 -3.74 6.48
N VAL A 38 0.92 -2.58 5.95
CA VAL A 38 0.98 -2.33 4.50
C VAL A 38 2.02 -3.22 3.80
N ILE A 39 3.18 -3.45 4.42
CA ILE A 39 4.19 -4.37 3.87
C ILE A 39 3.60 -5.78 3.68
N ARG A 40 2.80 -6.29 4.64
CA ARG A 40 2.16 -7.61 4.52
C ARG A 40 1.11 -7.66 3.41
N ILE A 41 0.28 -6.63 3.30
CA ILE A 41 -0.73 -6.53 2.24
C ILE A 41 -0.07 -6.48 0.86
N MET A 42 1.04 -5.76 0.73
CA MET A 42 1.82 -5.70 -0.51
C MET A 42 2.34 -7.09 -0.91
N PHE A 43 2.91 -7.86 0.02
CA PHE A 43 3.33 -9.23 -0.26
C PHE A 43 2.17 -10.14 -0.67
N TYR A 44 1.00 -9.96 -0.06
CA TYR A 44 -0.21 -10.72 -0.42
C TYR A 44 -0.68 -10.41 -1.84
N ALA A 45 -0.67 -9.13 -2.24
CA ALA A 45 -1.00 -8.71 -3.60
C ALA A 45 -0.03 -9.30 -4.63
N PHE A 46 1.27 -9.31 -4.34
CA PHE A 46 2.26 -9.98 -5.20
C PHE A 46 2.02 -11.48 -5.29
N TYR A 47 1.70 -12.15 -4.18
CA TYR A 47 1.42 -13.58 -4.17
C TYR A 47 0.16 -13.93 -4.99
N ALA A 48 -0.90 -13.13 -4.87
CA ALA A 48 -2.11 -13.28 -5.70
C ALA A 48 -1.80 -13.07 -7.20
N LEU A 49 -0.94 -12.10 -7.52
CA LEU A 49 -0.49 -11.87 -8.89
C LEU A 49 0.34 -13.04 -9.42
N PHE A 50 1.27 -13.58 -8.63
CA PHE A 50 2.03 -14.79 -9.00
C PHE A 50 1.11 -15.98 -9.21
N ALA A 51 0.16 -16.24 -8.30
CA ALA A 51 -0.80 -17.32 -8.44
C ALA A 51 -1.62 -17.21 -9.74
N THR A 52 -2.06 -15.99 -10.07
CA THR A 52 -2.81 -15.70 -11.30
C THR A 52 -1.97 -15.96 -12.55
N LEU A 53 -0.71 -15.51 -12.55
CA LEU A 53 0.24 -15.70 -13.65
C LEU A 53 0.61 -17.18 -13.82
N LEU A 54 0.78 -17.91 -12.70
CA LEU A 54 1.09 -19.35 -12.71
C LEU A 54 -0.10 -20.17 -13.23
N PHE A 55 -1.32 -19.82 -12.82
CA PHE A 55 -2.53 -20.43 -13.35
C PHE A 55 -2.65 -20.20 -14.86
N MET A 56 -2.37 -18.97 -15.31
CA MET A 56 -2.40 -18.61 -16.73
C MET A 56 -1.28 -19.30 -17.53
N ILE A 57 -0.07 -19.48 -16.96
CA ILE A 57 1.04 -20.22 -17.60
C ILE A 57 0.61 -21.65 -17.96
N PHE A 58 -0.15 -22.28 -17.05
CA PHE A 58 -0.61 -23.66 -17.18
C PHE A 58 -1.68 -23.78 -18.27
N ILE A 59 -2.64 -22.86 -18.31
CA ILE A 59 -3.71 -22.83 -19.33
C ILE A 59 -3.15 -22.54 -20.73
N THR A 60 -2.21 -21.60 -20.86
CA THR A 60 -1.74 -21.12 -22.17
C THR A 60 -0.70 -22.02 -22.84
N ARG A 61 -0.38 -23.21 -22.28
CA ARG A 61 0.63 -24.16 -22.83
C ARG A 61 2.03 -23.55 -23.05
N GLY A 62 2.46 -22.63 -22.17
CA GLY A 62 3.84 -22.14 -22.17
C GLY A 62 4.19 -21.16 -23.30
N ASN A 63 3.29 -20.24 -23.65
CA ASN A 63 3.62 -19.15 -24.57
C ASN A 63 4.69 -18.23 -23.95
N PRO A 64 5.81 -17.93 -24.65
CA PRO A 64 6.92 -17.13 -24.12
C PRO A 64 6.50 -15.74 -23.61
N HIS A 65 5.42 -15.16 -24.12
CA HIS A 65 4.86 -13.90 -23.60
C HIS A 65 4.49 -14.00 -22.12
N VAL A 66 3.86 -15.09 -21.70
CA VAL A 66 3.39 -15.23 -20.31
C VAL A 66 4.57 -15.49 -19.36
N ILE A 67 5.64 -16.14 -19.85
CA ILE A 67 6.89 -16.35 -19.11
C ILE A 67 7.59 -15.00 -18.86
N ALA A 68 7.62 -14.11 -19.85
CA ALA A 68 8.20 -12.78 -19.68
C ALA A 68 7.47 -11.97 -18.60
N LEU A 69 6.13 -12.02 -18.57
CA LEU A 69 5.33 -11.37 -17.52
C LEU A 69 5.60 -11.96 -16.13
N PHE A 70 5.76 -13.28 -16.04
CA PHE A 70 6.09 -13.94 -14.77
C PHE A 70 7.50 -13.55 -14.28
N LEU A 71 8.50 -13.51 -15.16
CA LEU A 71 9.85 -13.04 -14.85
C LEU A 71 9.87 -11.58 -14.42
N LEU A 72 9.12 -10.72 -15.11
CA LEU A 72 9.02 -9.31 -14.78
C LEU A 72 8.46 -9.12 -13.36
N ALA A 73 7.40 -9.86 -13.03
CA ALA A 73 6.81 -9.84 -11.69
C ALA A 73 7.80 -10.33 -10.61
N LEU A 74 8.59 -11.37 -10.89
CA LEU A 74 9.63 -11.84 -9.97
C LEU A 74 10.72 -10.79 -9.74
N CYS A 75 11.20 -10.17 -10.82
CA CYS A 75 12.19 -9.10 -10.76
C CYS A 75 11.69 -7.92 -9.92
N LEU A 76 10.43 -7.52 -10.13
CA LEU A 76 9.79 -6.47 -9.35
C LEU A 76 9.67 -6.85 -7.86
N PHE A 77 9.26 -8.08 -7.55
CA PHE A 77 9.15 -8.56 -6.17
C PHE A 77 10.50 -8.56 -5.43
N VAL A 78 11.57 -9.04 -6.09
CA VAL A 78 12.93 -8.99 -5.52
C VAL A 78 13.35 -7.55 -5.23
N THR A 79 13.09 -6.65 -6.18
CA THR A 79 13.40 -5.22 -6.05
C THR A 79 12.69 -4.60 -4.84
N ILE A 80 11.41 -4.91 -4.67
CA ILE A 80 10.60 -4.41 -3.54
C ILE A 80 11.07 -4.99 -2.22
N LYS A 81 11.35 -6.30 -2.16
CA LYS A 81 11.86 -6.96 -0.96
C LYS A 81 13.19 -6.35 -0.51
N TRP A 82 14.07 -6.03 -1.45
CA TRP A 82 15.32 -5.34 -1.17
C TRP A 82 15.08 -3.90 -0.72
N PHE A 83 14.21 -3.15 -1.41
CA PHE A 83 13.84 -1.77 -1.06
C PHE A 83 13.30 -1.64 0.37
N ILE A 84 12.42 -2.55 0.80
CA ILE A 84 11.88 -2.56 2.17
C ILE A 84 12.99 -2.82 3.20
N ALA A 85 13.88 -3.77 2.92
CA ALA A 85 15.01 -4.08 3.81
C ALA A 85 15.95 -2.88 3.95
N GLU A 86 16.20 -2.18 2.85
CA GLU A 86 17.01 -0.95 2.84
C GLU A 86 16.34 0.17 3.65
N LEU A 87 15.03 0.36 3.50
CA LEU A 87 14.29 1.35 4.30
C LEU A 87 14.31 1.04 5.80
N ASP A 88 14.21 -0.22 6.21
CA ASP A 88 14.33 -0.62 7.62
C ASP A 88 15.73 -0.33 8.17
N HIS A 89 16.75 -0.55 7.35
CA HIS A 89 18.14 -0.28 7.71
C HIS A 89 18.39 1.22 7.93
N VAL A 90 17.92 2.08 7.02
CA VAL A 90 18.03 3.54 7.15
C VAL A 90 17.29 4.05 8.39
N LYS A 91 16.06 3.59 8.64
CA LYS A 91 15.27 3.99 9.83
C LYS A 91 15.99 3.66 11.15
N LYS A 92 16.61 2.48 11.23
CA LYS A 92 17.38 2.07 12.41
C LYS A 92 18.62 2.95 12.62
N GLN A 93 19.30 3.35 11.55
CA GLN A 93 20.45 4.25 11.64
C GLN A 93 20.07 5.65 12.12
N GLU A 94 18.95 6.20 11.65
CA GLU A 94 18.44 7.49 12.12
C GLU A 94 18.09 7.48 13.61
N ALA A 95 17.44 6.42 14.09
CA ALA A 95 17.11 6.25 15.50
C ALA A 95 18.38 6.14 16.37
N ALA A 96 19.39 5.38 15.92
CA ALA A 96 20.66 5.22 16.61
C ALA A 96 21.49 6.52 16.63
N ALA A 97 21.44 7.31 15.54
CA ALA A 97 22.12 8.61 15.47
C ALA A 97 21.50 9.63 16.44
N LYS A 98 20.17 9.66 16.58
CA LYS A 98 19.48 10.48 17.59
C LYS A 98 19.87 10.10 19.01
N ALA A 99 19.85 8.80 19.35
CA ALA A 99 20.19 8.33 20.69
C ALA A 99 21.63 8.68 21.12
N LYS A 100 22.58 8.71 20.17
CA LYS A 100 23.96 9.13 20.43
C LYS A 100 24.11 10.64 20.62
N ARG A 101 23.21 11.45 20.05
CA ARG A 101 23.25 12.91 20.16
C ARG A 101 22.79 13.38 21.55
N ASP A 102 21.71 12.79 22.07
CA ASP A 102 21.18 13.14 23.41
C ASP A 102 22.17 12.79 24.54
N LYS A 103 22.90 11.67 24.41
CA LYS A 103 23.90 11.26 25.40
C LYS A 103 25.16 12.15 25.43
N LYS A 104 25.36 13.03 24.45
CA LYS A 104 26.53 13.92 24.38
C LYS A 104 26.23 15.33 24.92
N THR A 105 24.95 15.64 25.15
CA THR A 105 24.46 16.95 25.64
C THR A 105 24.02 16.94 27.10
N GLY A 106 24.04 15.79 27.77
CA GLY A 106 23.91 15.66 29.23
C GLY A 106 25.18 15.07 29.81
#